data_AF-A0A8S3IZA7-F1
#
_entry.id   AF-A0A8S3IZA7-F1
#
_cell.length_a   1.000
_cell.length_b   1.000
_cell.length_c   1.000
_cell.angle_alpha   90.00
_cell.angle_beta   90.00
_cell.angle_gamma   90.00
#
_symmetry.space_group_name_H-M   'P 1'
#
loop_
_entity.id
_entity.type
_entity.pdbx_description
1 polymer ?
#
loop_
_entity_poly.entity_id
_entity_poly.type
_entity_poly.pdbx_seq_one_letter_code
_entity_poly.pdbx_strand_id
1 'polypeptide(L)'
;MCFARFNLQVQSYIYLYKHSNAPYRYVEILTILIYWCWFIGLLSLIPTYTERFIYLLVCYMVTMPLHVQITLSHFGMSTEDYGPSESFAAKMLRTTMDIACPTWLDFFHGGLQYQAVHHLFPRMPRHQLRRASDFVKSYANEVGLKYHMYGFVHGNIKV
;
A
#
# COMPACT_ATOMS: atom_id res chain seq x y z
N MET A 1 8.18 8.62 4.10
CA MET A 1 7.23 7.52 4.41
C MET A 1 6.99 7.31 5.91
N CYS A 2 7.93 7.55 6.83
CA CYS A 2 7.72 7.34 8.28
C CYS A 2 6.55 8.15 8.89
N PHE A 3 6.17 9.26 8.29
CA PHE A 3 5.03 10.08 8.71
C PHE A 3 3.71 9.75 8.01
N ALA A 4 3.69 8.74 7.13
CA ALA A 4 2.52 8.45 6.31
C ALA A 4 1.27 8.13 7.14
N ARG A 5 1.43 7.45 8.29
CA ARG A 5 0.33 7.16 9.21
C ARG A 5 -0.28 8.43 9.82
N PHE A 6 0.55 9.40 10.22
CA PHE A 6 0.07 10.71 10.68
C PHE A 6 -0.67 11.44 9.56
N ASN A 7 -0.12 11.44 8.34
CA ASN A 7 -0.78 12.07 7.20
C ASN A 7 -2.15 11.43 6.92
N LEU A 8 -2.26 10.10 6.92
CA LEU A 8 -3.53 9.40 6.68
C LEU A 8 -4.59 9.76 7.73
N GLN A 9 -4.24 9.84 9.01
CA GLN A 9 -5.16 10.28 10.06
C GLN A 9 -5.63 11.72 9.84
N VAL A 10 -4.71 12.63 9.50
CA VAL A 10 -5.06 14.02 9.19
C VAL A 10 -5.99 14.09 7.98
N GLN A 11 -5.75 13.30 6.93
CA GLN A 11 -6.66 13.22 5.78
C GLN A 11 -8.05 12.70 6.15
N SER A 12 -8.15 11.70 7.05
CA SER A 12 -9.45 11.26 7.58
C SER A 12 -10.20 12.39 8.28
N TYR A 13 -9.51 13.21 9.09
CA TYR A 13 -10.13 14.34 9.79
C TYR A 13 -10.55 15.44 8.82
N ILE A 14 -9.71 15.76 7.84
CA ILE A 14 -10.02 16.74 6.79
C ILE A 14 -11.22 16.27 5.97
N TYR A 15 -11.26 14.98 5.61
CA TYR A 15 -12.36 14.41 4.83
C TYR A 15 -13.69 14.54 5.58
N LEU A 16 -13.74 14.11 6.84
CA LEU A 16 -14.90 14.26 7.71
C LEU A 16 -15.22 15.73 7.96
N TYR A 17 -14.25 16.63 8.11
CA TYR A 17 -14.55 18.04 8.26
C TYR A 17 -15.23 18.63 7.01
N LYS A 18 -14.71 18.32 5.82
CA LYS A 18 -15.18 18.90 4.55
C LYS A 18 -16.46 18.28 4.01
N HIS A 19 -16.75 17.02 4.30
CA HIS A 19 -17.88 16.29 3.69
C HIS A 19 -18.93 15.93 4.73
N SER A 20 -19.89 16.83 4.97
CA SER A 20 -21.02 16.61 5.89
C SER A 20 -21.85 15.37 5.53
N ASN A 21 -21.91 15.02 4.24
CA ASN A 21 -22.64 13.86 3.72
C ASN A 21 -21.78 12.59 3.56
N ALA A 22 -20.62 12.53 4.23
CA ALA A 22 -19.78 11.33 4.21
C ALA A 22 -20.57 10.08 4.67
N PRO A 23 -20.47 8.94 3.97
CA PRO A 23 -21.07 7.69 4.41
C PRO A 23 -20.62 7.34 5.82
N TYR A 24 -21.54 6.90 6.68
CA TYR A 24 -21.25 6.48 8.06
C TYR A 24 -20.53 7.53 8.93
N ARG A 25 -20.60 8.83 8.58
CA ARG A 25 -19.90 9.93 9.27
C ARG A 25 -19.87 9.81 10.79
N TYR A 26 -21.03 9.63 11.42
CA TYR A 26 -21.13 9.58 12.89
C TYR A 26 -20.43 8.34 13.48
N VAL A 27 -20.46 7.20 12.76
CA VAL A 27 -19.73 5.99 13.15
C VAL A 27 -18.22 6.21 13.03
N GLU A 28 -17.76 6.86 11.95
CA GLU A 28 -16.34 7.20 11.79
C GLU A 28 -15.88 8.15 12.91
N ILE A 29 -16.63 9.21 13.19
CA ILE A 29 -16.32 10.15 14.29
C ILE A 29 -16.26 9.39 15.63
N LEU A 30 -17.27 8.57 15.94
CA LEU A 30 -17.33 7.81 17.18
C LEU A 30 -16.14 6.86 17.33
N THR A 31 -15.80 6.11 16.27
CA THR A 31 -14.67 5.16 16.30
C THR A 31 -13.31 5.86 16.40
N ILE A 32 -13.14 7.02 15.75
CA ILE A 32 -11.96 7.87 15.91
C ILE A 32 -11.84 8.35 17.36
N LEU A 33 -12.94 8.81 17.98
CA LEU A 33 -12.94 9.23 19.39
C LEU A 33 -12.62 8.07 20.33
N ILE A 34 -13.24 6.91 20.14
CA ILE A 34 -12.97 5.70 20.92
C ILE A 34 -11.48 5.32 20.81
N TYR A 35 -10.93 5.33 19.59
CA TYR A 35 -9.51 5.04 19.35
C TYR A 35 -8.61 6.00 20.12
N TRP A 36 -8.84 7.31 20.06
CA TRP A 36 -8.00 8.28 20.76
C TRP A 36 -8.13 8.19 22.27
N CYS A 37 -9.35 8.01 22.80
CA CYS A 37 -9.56 7.79 24.23
C CYS A 37 -8.80 6.56 24.72
N TRP A 38 -8.90 5.44 23.99
CA TRP A 38 -8.16 4.22 24.31
C TRP A 38 -6.65 4.41 24.19
N PHE A 39 -6.17 5.02 23.10
CA PHE A 39 -4.74 5.15 22.84
C PHE A 39 -4.06 6.13 23.81
N ILE A 40 -4.72 7.26 24.14
CA ILE A 40 -4.26 8.19 25.17
C ILE A 40 -4.30 7.51 26.55
N GLY A 41 -5.34 6.72 26.83
CA GLY A 41 -5.42 5.89 28.03
C GLY A 41 -4.27 4.88 28.13
N LEU A 42 -3.88 4.25 27.02
CA LEU A 42 -2.72 3.36 26.97
C LEU A 42 -1.40 4.10 27.22
N LEU A 43 -1.23 5.28 26.60
CA LEU A 43 -0.05 6.12 26.80
C LEU A 43 0.08 6.61 28.23
N SER A 44 -1.02 6.88 28.92
CA SER A 44 -0.99 7.39 30.31
C SER A 44 -0.44 6.36 31.30
N LEU A 45 -0.50 5.06 30.96
CA LEU A 45 0.09 3.98 31.76
C LEU A 45 1.63 3.97 31.73
N ILE A 46 2.25 4.66 30.76
CA ILE A 46 3.70 4.76 30.65
C ILE A 46 4.20 5.87 31.61
N PRO A 47 5.18 5.62 32.50
CA PRO A 47 5.55 6.57 33.56
C PRO A 47 6.15 7.89 33.06
N THR A 48 7.03 7.85 32.05
CA THR A 48 7.77 9.04 31.62
C THR A 48 7.27 9.60 30.28
N TYR A 49 7.36 10.93 30.12
CA TYR A 49 7.02 11.58 28.84
C TYR A 49 7.92 11.14 27.69
N THR A 50 9.20 10.87 27.97
CA THR A 50 10.15 10.38 26.96
C THR A 50 9.74 9.01 26.43
N GLU A 51 9.42 8.07 27.31
CA GLU A 51 8.96 6.73 26.89
C GLU A 51 7.62 6.80 26.14
N ARG A 52 6.69 7.67 26.55
CA ARG A 52 5.43 7.89 25.80
C ARG A 52 5.70 8.36 24.38
N PHE A 53 6.61 9.32 24.22
CA PHE A 53 6.99 9.84 22.91
C PHE A 53 7.67 8.78 22.04
N ILE A 54 8.62 8.02 22.61
CA ILE A 54 9.28 6.91 21.91
C ILE A 54 8.24 5.85 21.50
N TYR A 55 7.33 5.48 22.40
CA TYR A 55 6.27 4.52 22.13
C TYR A 55 5.38 4.97 20.96
N LEU A 56 4.93 6.24 20.97
CA LEU A 56 4.19 6.84 19.86
C LEU A 56 4.96 6.70 18.53
N LEU A 57 6.23 7.09 18.50
CA LEU A 57 7.05 7.00 17.29
C LEU A 57 7.17 5.56 16.80
N VAL A 58 7.48 4.61 17.68
CA VAL A 58 7.61 3.19 17.33
C VAL A 58 6.29 2.65 16.76
N CYS A 59 5.14 2.92 17.39
CA CYS A 59 3.84 2.48 16.90
C CYS A 59 3.51 3.00 15.50
N TYR A 60 3.98 4.19 15.14
CA TYR A 60 3.71 4.81 13.85
C TYR A 60 4.75 4.44 12.79
N MET A 61 5.99 4.19 13.19
CA MET A 61 7.08 3.81 12.28
C MET A 61 7.11 2.31 11.97
N VAL A 62 6.68 1.43 12.88
CA VAL A 62 6.72 -0.03 12.66
C VAL A 62 5.87 -0.46 11.46
N THR A 63 4.83 0.30 11.11
CA THR A 63 3.99 0.05 9.93
C THR A 63 4.60 0.53 8.61
N MET A 64 5.69 1.30 8.66
CA MET A 64 6.32 1.91 7.48
C MET A 64 6.81 0.88 6.46
N PRO A 65 7.49 -0.23 6.83
CA PRO A 65 7.97 -1.20 5.85
C PRO A 65 6.84 -1.80 5.02
N LEU A 66 5.71 -2.14 5.66
CA LEU A 66 4.52 -2.61 4.97
C LEU A 66 3.96 -1.54 4.03
N HIS A 67 3.89 -0.29 4.48
CA HIS A 67 3.42 0.83 3.66
C HIS A 67 4.26 0.99 2.40
N VAL A 68 5.59 1.04 2.54
CA VAL A 68 6.50 1.16 1.39
C VAL A 68 6.31 0.00 0.43
N GLN A 69 6.22 -1.22 0.93
CA GLN A 69 6.10 -2.40 0.08
C GLN A 69 4.82 -2.39 -0.77
N ILE A 70 3.72 -1.87 -0.23
CA ILE A 70 2.45 -1.75 -0.95
C ILE A 70 2.50 -0.58 -1.95
N THR A 71 2.94 0.60 -1.48
CA THR A 71 2.84 1.81 -2.30
C THR A 71 3.88 1.89 -3.39
N LEU A 72 5.03 1.24 -3.21
CA LEU A 72 6.09 1.18 -4.20
C LEU A 72 5.55 0.75 -5.56
N SER A 73 4.72 -0.29 -5.60
CA SER A 73 4.14 -0.84 -6.82
C SER A 73 3.24 0.11 -7.61
N HIS A 74 2.83 1.25 -7.02
CA HIS A 74 1.90 2.20 -7.62
C HIS A 74 2.47 3.61 -7.78
N PHE A 75 3.32 4.06 -6.85
CA PHE A 75 3.77 5.45 -6.82
C PHE A 75 4.59 5.85 -8.05
N GLY A 76 5.37 4.91 -8.61
CA GLY A 76 6.19 5.14 -9.81
C GLY A 76 5.49 4.80 -11.14
N MET A 77 4.16 4.69 -11.13
CA MET A 77 3.35 4.20 -12.24
C MET A 77 2.33 5.25 -12.72
N SER A 78 1.85 5.11 -13.95
CA SER A 78 0.90 6.09 -14.52
C SER A 78 -0.44 6.02 -13.79
N THR A 79 -1.01 7.19 -13.51
CA THR A 79 -2.35 7.35 -12.92
C THR A 79 -3.37 7.84 -13.94
N GLU A 80 -2.99 7.95 -15.22
CA GLU A 80 -3.86 8.43 -16.28
C GLU A 80 -5.04 7.47 -16.48
N ASP A 81 -6.20 8.02 -16.82
CA ASP A 81 -7.38 7.24 -17.17
C ASP A 81 -7.63 7.33 -18.66
N TYR A 82 -7.44 6.22 -19.37
CA TYR A 82 -7.69 6.12 -20.81
C TYR A 82 -9.16 5.79 -21.13
N GLY A 83 -10.01 5.72 -20.08
CA GLY A 83 -11.44 5.47 -20.22
C GLY A 83 -11.75 4.01 -20.57
N PRO A 84 -12.97 3.73 -21.04
CA PRO A 84 -13.47 2.37 -21.23
C PRO A 84 -12.85 1.61 -22.41
N SER A 85 -12.06 2.28 -23.26
CA SER A 85 -11.37 1.66 -24.40
C SER A 85 -10.13 0.88 -23.98
N GLU A 86 -9.56 1.17 -22.81
CA GLU A 86 -8.41 0.44 -22.28
C GLU A 86 -8.87 -0.89 -21.68
N SER A 87 -8.25 -1.98 -22.11
CA SER A 87 -8.54 -3.29 -21.51
C SER A 87 -8.08 -3.32 -20.05
N PHE A 88 -8.83 -4.04 -19.21
CA PHE A 88 -8.48 -4.20 -17.80
C PHE A 88 -7.03 -4.67 -17.61
N ALA A 89 -6.57 -5.64 -18.41
CA ALA A 89 -5.22 -6.16 -18.31
C ALA A 89 -4.16 -5.11 -18.66
N ALA A 90 -4.36 -4.34 -19.73
CA ALA A 90 -3.45 -3.24 -20.10
C ALA A 90 -3.40 -2.17 -19.00
N LYS A 91 -4.55 -1.80 -18.44
CA LYS A 91 -4.64 -0.87 -17.32
C LYS A 91 -3.85 -1.37 -16.11
N MET A 92 -4.04 -2.63 -15.70
CA MET A 92 -3.34 -3.18 -14.54
C MET A 92 -1.81 -3.21 -14.72
N LEU A 93 -1.32 -3.52 -15.93
CA LEU A 93 0.11 -3.51 -16.24
C LEU A 93 0.71 -2.10 -16.36
N ARG A 94 -0.10 -1.10 -16.72
CA ARG A 94 0.33 0.30 -16.84
C ARG A 94 0.33 1.04 -15.50
N THR A 95 -0.63 0.76 -14.63
CA THR A 95 -0.81 1.48 -13.35
C THR A 95 -0.15 0.77 -12.16
N THR A 96 0.45 -0.40 -12.39
CA THR A 96 1.06 -1.23 -11.36
C THR A 96 2.36 -1.84 -11.86
N MET A 97 3.37 -1.90 -11.00
CA MET A 97 4.61 -2.64 -11.25
C MET A 97 4.82 -3.73 -10.21
N ASP A 98 5.56 -4.76 -10.60
CA ASP A 98 6.07 -5.77 -9.68
C ASP A 98 7.51 -5.47 -9.26
N ILE A 99 7.90 -6.03 -8.12
CA ILE A 99 9.22 -5.84 -7.54
C ILE A 99 10.05 -7.11 -7.71
N ALA A 100 11.14 -7.00 -8.45
CA ALA A 100 12.10 -8.07 -8.61
C ALA A 100 12.89 -8.27 -7.31
N CYS A 101 12.79 -9.48 -6.75
CA CYS A 101 13.58 -9.91 -5.62
C CYS A 101 13.98 -11.40 -5.76
N PRO A 102 15.13 -11.79 -5.19
CA PRO A 102 15.50 -13.19 -5.00
C PRO A 102 14.41 -13.98 -4.27
N THR A 103 14.26 -15.26 -4.61
CA THR A 103 13.24 -16.17 -4.04
C THR A 103 13.28 -16.26 -2.52
N TRP A 104 14.47 -16.17 -1.91
CA TRP A 104 14.61 -16.20 -0.44
C TRP A 104 14.01 -14.98 0.27
N LEU A 105 13.76 -13.88 -0.46
CA LEU A 105 13.05 -12.70 0.06
C LEU A 105 11.52 -12.81 -0.07
N ASP A 106 10.99 -13.86 -0.71
CA ASP A 106 9.53 -13.99 -0.92
C ASP A 106 8.75 -14.00 0.39
N PHE A 107 9.30 -14.63 1.42
CA PHE A 107 8.68 -14.66 2.74
C PHE A 107 8.56 -13.25 3.34
N PHE A 108 9.61 -12.45 3.24
CA PHE A 108 9.64 -11.07 3.76
C PHE A 108 8.69 -10.16 2.98
N HIS A 109 8.63 -10.32 1.66
CA HIS A 109 7.68 -9.55 0.86
C HIS A 109 6.23 -10.05 0.98
N GLY A 110 6.02 -11.29 1.46
CA GLY A 110 4.70 -11.83 1.76
C GLY A 110 3.75 -11.87 0.56
N GLY A 111 4.26 -11.85 -0.68
CA GLY A 111 3.51 -11.80 -1.93
C GLY A 111 3.22 -10.37 -2.43
N LEU A 112 3.53 -9.33 -1.65
CA LEU A 112 3.24 -7.94 -2.01
C LEU A 112 4.13 -7.39 -3.14
N GLN A 113 5.22 -8.07 -3.47
CA GLN A 113 6.07 -7.78 -4.62
C GLN A 113 5.41 -8.09 -5.97
N TYR A 114 4.24 -8.74 -5.98
CA TYR A 114 3.52 -9.17 -7.19
C TYR A 114 2.14 -8.50 -7.31
N GLN A 115 2.06 -7.17 -7.16
CA GLN A 115 0.79 -6.43 -7.22
C GLN A 115 0.15 -6.47 -8.61
N ALA A 116 0.92 -6.39 -9.70
CA ALA A 116 0.38 -6.42 -11.05
C ALA A 116 -0.33 -7.77 -11.31
N VAL A 117 0.30 -8.87 -10.89
CA VAL A 117 -0.29 -10.21 -10.97
C VAL A 117 -1.49 -10.35 -10.03
N HIS A 118 -1.40 -9.82 -8.80
CA HIS A 118 -2.50 -9.83 -7.85
C HIS A 118 -3.74 -9.11 -8.41
N HIS A 119 -3.56 -7.97 -9.06
CA HIS A 119 -4.66 -7.24 -9.67
C HIS A 119 -5.28 -7.98 -10.85
N LEU A 120 -4.48 -8.69 -11.65
CA LEU A 120 -5.00 -9.54 -12.73
C LEU A 120 -5.73 -10.78 -12.19
N PHE A 121 -5.25 -11.36 -11.09
CA PHE A 121 -5.76 -12.61 -10.52
C PHE A 121 -5.93 -12.52 -8.99
N PRO A 122 -6.90 -11.74 -8.48
CA PRO A 122 -7.00 -11.41 -7.05
C PRO A 122 -7.31 -12.62 -6.15
N ARG A 123 -7.83 -13.70 -6.73
CA ARG A 123 -8.14 -14.96 -6.02
C ARG A 123 -6.97 -15.96 -6.02
N MET A 124 -5.87 -15.65 -6.71
CA MET A 124 -4.72 -16.53 -6.76
C MET A 124 -4.01 -16.58 -5.40
N PRO A 125 -3.67 -17.77 -4.88
CA PRO A 125 -2.95 -17.86 -3.63
C PRO A 125 -1.52 -17.33 -3.78
N ARG A 126 -1.03 -16.65 -2.72
CA ARG A 126 0.22 -15.89 -2.75
C ARG A 126 1.46 -16.69 -3.18
N HIS A 127 1.51 -17.98 -2.85
CA HIS A 127 2.63 -18.86 -3.22
C HIS A 127 2.71 -19.15 -4.73
N GLN A 128 1.64 -18.87 -5.50
CA GLN A 128 1.65 -19.03 -6.96
C GLN A 128 1.97 -17.73 -7.72
N LEU A 129 1.97 -16.58 -7.05
CA LEU A 129 2.13 -15.28 -7.71
C LEU A 129 3.44 -15.15 -8.48
N ARG A 130 4.55 -15.70 -7.96
CA ARG A 130 5.84 -15.72 -8.66
C ARG A 130 5.75 -16.46 -9.99
N ARG A 131 5.18 -17.66 -9.99
CA ARG A 131 5.01 -18.45 -11.21
C ARG A 131 4.07 -17.75 -12.21
N ALA A 132 3.02 -17.13 -11.71
CA ALA A 132 2.10 -16.36 -12.54
C ALA A 132 2.73 -15.09 -13.13
N SER A 133 3.64 -14.44 -12.40
CA SER A 133 4.44 -13.30 -12.90
C SER A 133 5.20 -13.67 -14.17
N ASP A 134 5.81 -14.85 -14.23
CA ASP A 134 6.53 -15.32 -15.42
C ASP A 134 5.58 -15.51 -16.63
N PHE A 135 4.37 -16.04 -16.40
CA PHE A 135 3.36 -16.19 -17.45
C PHE A 135 2.81 -14.85 -17.94
N VAL A 136 2.47 -13.94 -17.02
CA VAL A 136 1.97 -12.60 -17.35
C VAL A 136 3.02 -11.82 -18.13
N LYS A 137 4.30 -11.88 -17.70
CA LYS A 137 5.41 -11.23 -18.39
C LYS A 137 5.57 -11.76 -19.82
N SER A 138 5.48 -13.08 -20.00
CA SER A 138 5.58 -13.71 -21.32
C SER A 138 4.45 -13.29 -22.24
N TYR A 139 3.21 -13.32 -21.74
CA TYR A 139 2.03 -12.90 -22.50
C TYR A 139 2.06 -11.40 -22.82
N ALA A 140 2.44 -10.55 -21.87
CA ALA A 140 2.56 -9.11 -22.10
C ALA A 140 3.52 -8.80 -23.25
N ASN A 141 4.67 -9.48 -23.31
CA ASN A 141 5.62 -9.33 -24.40
C ASN A 141 5.02 -9.79 -25.76
N GLU A 142 4.27 -10.89 -25.78
CA GLU A 142 3.61 -11.41 -26.99
C GLU A 142 2.61 -10.40 -27.58
N VAL A 143 1.85 -9.71 -26.73
CA VAL A 143 0.83 -8.74 -27.17
C VAL A 143 1.34 -7.30 -27.22
N GLY A 144 2.66 -7.07 -27.06
CA GLY A 144 3.27 -5.74 -27.13
C GLY A 144 2.97 -4.82 -25.93
N LEU A 145 2.58 -5.38 -24.79
CA LEU A 145 2.39 -4.66 -23.52
C LEU A 145 3.66 -4.67 -22.68
N LYS A 146 3.91 -3.56 -21.98
CA LYS A 146 5.06 -3.44 -21.08
C LYS A 146 4.74 -4.00 -19.70
N TYR A 147 5.43 -5.07 -19.31
CA TYR A 147 5.40 -5.57 -17.94
C TYR A 147 6.47 -4.87 -17.10
N HIS A 148 6.04 -3.99 -16.19
CA HIS A 148 6.95 -3.23 -15.35
C HIS A 148 7.41 -4.06 -14.15
N MET A 149 8.69 -4.39 -14.10
CA MET A 149 9.30 -5.12 -12.99
C MET A 149 10.68 -4.55 -12.68
N TYR A 150 10.87 -4.06 -11.44
CA TYR A 150 12.10 -3.38 -11.04
C TYR A 150 12.62 -3.91 -9.71
N GLY A 151 13.93 -3.85 -9.49
CA GLY A 151 14.50 -4.14 -8.17
C GLY A 151 14.03 -3.12 -7.12
N PHE A 152 13.97 -3.53 -5.86
CA PHE A 152 13.45 -2.70 -4.76
C PHE A 152 14.05 -1.29 -4.72
N VAL A 153 15.38 -1.16 -4.84
CA VAL A 153 16.07 0.14 -4.82
C VAL A 153 15.68 1.00 -6.03
N HIS A 154 15.73 0.43 -7.23
CA HIS A 154 15.42 1.17 -8.46
C HIS A 154 13.95 1.60 -8.52
N GLY A 155 13.04 0.75 -8.05
CA GLY A 155 11.63 1.11 -7.93
C GLY A 155 11.42 2.33 -7.04
N ASN A 156 12.17 2.47 -5.94
CA ASN A 156 12.04 3.60 -5.03
C ASN A 156 12.65 4.89 -5.59
N ILE A 157 13.63 4.81 -6.49
CA ILE A 157 14.21 5.96 -7.18
C ILE A 157 13.25 6.54 -8.23
N LYS A 158 12.34 5.71 -8.75
CA LYS A 158 11.35 6.10 -9.78
C LYS A 158 10.14 6.83 -9.20
N VAL A 159 9.96 6.78 -7.88
CA VAL A 159 8.93 7.51 -7.11
C VAL A 159 9.45 8.91 -6.80
#